data_AF-A0A1B6J7B1-F1
#
_entry.id   AF-A0A1B6J7B1-F1
#
_cell.length_a   1.000
_cell.length_b   1.000
_cell.length_c   1.000
_cell.angle_alpha   90.00
_cell.angle_beta   90.00
_cell.angle_gamma   90.00
#
_symmetry.space_group_name_H-M   'P 1'
#
loop_
_entity.id
_entity.type
_entity.pdbx_description
1 polymer ?
#
loop_
_entity_poly.entity_id
_entity_poly.type
_entity_poly.pdbx_seq_one_letter_code
_entity_poly.pdbx_strand_id
1 'polypeptide(L)'
;HIVSATLDVYHKTSAALLPTPAKSHYSFSMRDLARVINGHLLIKKESVEDKKVFVKLWTHEMMRVFYDRLIEDNDREWLFGTIKQAVKDHFKENFEMIMANILKEGRKSVSEQDLHDLMF
;
A
#
# COMPACT_ATOMS: atom_id res chain seq x y z
N HIS A 1 -11.22 -9.84 -3.45
CA HIS A 1 -10.92 -8.62 -2.66
C HIS A 1 -9.44 -8.24 -2.77
N ILE A 2 -8.51 -8.99 -2.16
CA ILE A 2 -7.08 -8.61 -2.19
C ILE A 2 -6.46 -8.59 -3.60
N VAL A 3 -6.66 -9.66 -4.38
CA VAL A 3 -6.10 -9.75 -5.75
C VAL A 3 -6.61 -8.61 -6.63
N SER A 4 -7.92 -8.33 -6.57
CA SER A 4 -8.55 -7.23 -7.32
C SER A 4 -7.99 -5.86 -6.90
N ALA A 5 -7.80 -5.63 -5.60
CA ALA A 5 -7.23 -4.39 -5.08
C ALA A 5 -5.77 -4.21 -5.52
N THR A 6 -4.94 -5.25 -5.38
CA THR A 6 -3.54 -5.22 -5.79
C THR A 6 -3.41 -5.00 -7.30
N LEU A 7 -4.25 -5.66 -8.10
CA LEU A 7 -4.25 -5.53 -9.56
C LEU A 7 -4.65 -4.12 -10.00
N ASP A 8 -5.65 -3.51 -9.36
CA ASP A 8 -6.07 -2.14 -9.62
C ASP A 8 -4.94 -1.14 -9.36
N VAL A 9 -4.29 -1.22 -8.19
CA VAL A 9 -3.14 -0.36 -7.89
C VAL A 9 -2.01 -0.59 -8.88
N TYR A 10 -1.68 -1.85 -9.20
CA TYR A 10 -0.63 -2.17 -10.17
C TYR A 10 -0.90 -1.57 -11.55
N HIS A 11 -2.13 -1.67 -12.07
CA HIS A 11 -2.46 -1.08 -13.37
C HIS A 11 -2.33 0.44 -13.35
N LYS A 12 -2.83 1.10 -12.30
CA LYS A 12 -2.71 2.55 -12.13
C LYS A 12 -1.24 2.97 -12.05
N THR A 13 -0.45 2.28 -11.22
CA THR A 13 0.97 2.55 -11.04
C THR A 13 1.76 2.32 -12.32
N SER A 14 1.49 1.24 -13.06
CA SER A 14 2.18 0.94 -14.32
C SER A 14 1.86 1.96 -15.41
N ALA A 15 0.70 2.60 -15.36
CA ALA A 15 0.31 3.65 -16.30
C ALA A 15 0.85 5.04 -15.92
N ALA A 16 0.89 5.36 -14.63
CA ALA A 16 1.29 6.68 -14.14
C ALA A 16 2.81 6.81 -13.92
N LEU A 17 3.47 5.76 -13.42
CA LEU A 17 4.87 5.78 -13.01
C LEU A 17 5.75 5.08 -14.07
N LEU A 18 5.82 5.70 -15.25
CA LEU A 18 6.57 5.14 -16.37
C LEU A 18 8.08 5.15 -16.11
N PRO A 19 8.79 4.05 -16.39
CA PRO A 19 10.24 4.00 -16.24
C PRO A 19 10.90 4.90 -17.28
N THR A 20 11.82 5.75 -16.83
CA THR A 20 12.75 6.51 -17.67
C THR A 20 14.18 6.04 -17.38
N PRO A 21 15.19 6.37 -18.20
CA PRO A 21 16.57 6.04 -17.88
C PRO A 21 17.02 6.53 -16.48
N ALA A 22 16.51 7.68 -16.04
CA ALA A 22 16.75 8.22 -14.69
C ALA A 22 15.93 7.53 -13.59
N LYS A 23 14.75 6.98 -13.92
CA LYS A 23 13.82 6.29 -13.01
C LYS A 23 13.65 4.81 -13.37
N SER A 24 14.74 4.12 -13.67
CA SER A 24 14.71 2.71 -14.13
C SER A 24 14.09 1.74 -13.11
N HIS A 25 14.22 2.07 -11.83
CA HIS A 25 13.68 1.36 -10.68
C HIS A 25 12.14 1.45 -10.55
N TYR A 26 11.48 2.26 -11.39
CA TYR A 26 10.02 2.33 -11.51
C TYR A 26 9.45 1.23 -12.43
N SER A 27 10.27 0.28 -12.87
CA SER A 27 9.79 -0.87 -13.62
C SER A 27 9.06 -1.84 -12.69
N PHE A 28 7.73 -1.79 -12.74
CA PHE A 28 6.85 -2.70 -12.01
C PHE A 28 6.42 -3.86 -12.92
N SER A 29 6.36 -5.07 -12.36
CA SER A 29 6.02 -6.29 -13.10
C SER A 29 5.04 -7.18 -12.34
N MET A 30 4.48 -8.18 -13.03
CA MET A 30 3.62 -9.20 -12.40
C MET A 30 4.31 -9.96 -11.23
N ARG A 31 5.65 -9.97 -11.16
CA ARG A 31 6.37 -10.53 -10.02
C ARG A 31 6.17 -9.71 -8.74
N ASP A 32 5.95 -8.41 -8.87
CA ASP A 32 5.72 -7.53 -7.73
C ASP A 32 4.33 -7.76 -7.12
N LEU A 33 3.33 -8.00 -7.98
CA LEU A 33 2.01 -8.48 -7.56
C LEU A 33 2.12 -9.78 -6.75
N ALA A 34 2.90 -10.74 -7.24
CA ALA A 34 3.11 -12.01 -6.54
C ALA A 34 3.81 -11.81 -5.19
N ARG A 35 4.75 -10.86 -5.07
CA ARG A 35 5.40 -10.54 -3.79
C ARG A 35 4.41 -9.98 -2.77
N VAL A 36 3.52 -9.08 -3.16
CA VAL A 36 2.47 -8.56 -2.26
C VAL A 36 1.55 -9.69 -1.79
N ILE A 37 1.08 -10.54 -2.71
CA ILE A 37 0.18 -11.65 -2.37
C ILE A 37 0.89 -12.64 -1.45
N ASN A 38 2.14 -13.03 -1.77
CA ASN A 38 2.90 -13.97 -0.96
C ASN A 38 3.23 -13.40 0.42
N GLY A 39 3.65 -12.14 0.51
CA GLY A 39 3.89 -11.45 1.79
C GLY A 39 2.65 -11.47 2.67
N HIS A 40 1.49 -11.24 2.06
CA HIS A 40 0.22 -11.32 2.74
C HIS A 40 -0.18 -12.76 3.14
N LEU A 41 0.18 -13.78 2.36
CA LEU A 41 -0.12 -15.19 2.69
C LEU A 41 0.77 -15.77 3.82
N LEU A 42 1.89 -15.12 4.14
CA LEU A 42 2.78 -15.55 5.23
C LEU A 42 2.21 -15.24 6.63
N ILE A 43 1.07 -14.55 6.71
CA ILE A 43 0.43 -14.23 7.98
C ILE A 43 -0.24 -15.49 8.54
N LYS A 44 0.10 -15.85 9.79
CA LYS A 44 -0.56 -16.96 10.49
C LYS A 44 -2.05 -16.67 10.63
N LYS A 45 -2.90 -17.68 10.37
CA LYS A 45 -4.36 -17.57 10.50
C LYS A 45 -4.80 -17.06 11.87
N GLU A 46 -4.05 -17.41 12.93
CA GLU A 46 -4.32 -16.97 14.30
C GLU A 46 -4.16 -15.45 14.51
N SER A 47 -3.44 -14.76 13.63
CA SER A 47 -3.17 -13.31 13.73
C SER A 47 -4.19 -12.45 12.97
N VAL A 48 -5.13 -13.06 12.24
CA VAL A 48 -6.06 -12.39 11.33
C VAL A 48 -7.52 -12.61 11.78
N GLU A 49 -7.79 -12.40 13.06
CA GLU A 49 -9.17 -12.42 13.56
C GLU A 49 -9.93 -11.13 13.23
N ASP A 50 -9.21 -10.04 12.88
CA ASP A 50 -9.80 -8.74 12.52
C ASP A 50 -9.53 -8.38 11.05
N LYS A 51 -10.61 -8.10 10.31
CA LYS A 51 -10.58 -7.57 8.94
C LYS A 51 -9.70 -6.32 8.81
N LYS A 52 -9.61 -5.50 9.86
CA LYS A 52 -8.74 -4.30 9.88
C LYS A 52 -7.26 -4.68 9.85
N VAL A 53 -6.86 -5.73 10.56
CA VAL A 53 -5.48 -6.24 10.56
C VAL A 53 -5.13 -6.77 9.16
N PHE A 54 -6.07 -7.47 8.52
CA PHE A 54 -5.91 -7.92 7.13
C PHE A 54 -5.62 -6.74 6.18
N VAL A 55 -6.44 -5.69 6.21
CA VAL A 55 -6.27 -4.53 5.31
C VAL A 55 -5.00 -3.76 5.65
N LYS A 56 -4.66 -3.62 6.94
CA LYS A 56 -3.41 -2.99 7.37
C LYS A 56 -2.17 -3.68 6.79
N LEU A 57 -2.15 -5.01 6.86
CA LEU A 57 -1.03 -5.81 6.33
C LEU A 57 -0.98 -5.77 4.80
N TRP A 58 -2.12 -5.74 4.11
CA TRP A 58 -2.13 -5.50 2.67
C TRP A 58 -1.55 -4.12 2.32
N THR A 59 -1.97 -3.06 3.00
CA THR A 59 -1.42 -1.71 2.80
C THR A 59 0.09 -1.69 3.04
N HIS A 60 0.55 -2.36 4.10
CA HIS A 60 1.97 -2.50 4.41
C HIS A 60 2.75 -3.16 3.26
N GLU A 61 2.27 -4.30 2.75
CA GLU A 61 2.92 -4.98 1.62
C GLU A 61 2.93 -4.15 0.34
N MET A 62 1.86 -3.37 0.08
CA MET A 62 1.83 -2.44 -1.05
C MET A 62 2.90 -1.35 -0.93
N MET A 63 3.05 -0.76 0.25
CA MET A 63 4.08 0.25 0.51
C MET A 63 5.47 -0.36 0.33
N ARG A 64 5.77 -1.48 1.01
CA ARG A 64 7.08 -2.14 0.91
C ARG A 64 7.48 -2.52 -0.52
N VAL A 65 6.53 -2.99 -1.34
CA VAL A 65 6.84 -3.46 -2.70
C VAL A 65 6.95 -2.31 -3.70
N PHE A 66 6.09 -1.30 -3.59
CA PHE A 66 5.97 -0.21 -4.57
C PHE A 66 6.56 1.11 -4.07
N TYR A 67 6.19 1.56 -2.87
CA TYR A 67 6.59 2.86 -2.31
C TYR A 67 8.10 2.97 -2.09
N ASP A 68 8.74 1.91 -1.59
CA ASP A 68 10.19 1.90 -1.33
C ASP A 68 11.03 2.10 -2.61
N ARG A 69 10.44 1.92 -3.79
CA ARG A 69 11.08 2.18 -5.08
C ARG A 69 10.85 3.59 -5.59
N LEU A 70 10.05 4.41 -4.94
CA LEU A 70 9.79 5.77 -5.38
C LEU A 70 10.79 6.70 -4.71
N ILE A 71 11.32 7.65 -5.49
CA ILE A 71 12.29 8.64 -5.00
C ILE A 71 11.71 10.05 -4.96
N GLU A 72 10.73 10.34 -5.82
CA GLU A 72 10.05 11.63 -5.82
C GLU A 72 8.89 11.63 -4.83
N ASP A 73 8.81 12.67 -4.02
CA ASP A 73 7.74 12.82 -3.03
C ASP A 73 6.36 12.92 -3.68
N ASN A 74 6.26 13.54 -4.87
CA ASN A 74 5.00 13.58 -5.63
C ASN A 74 4.52 12.19 -6.05
N ASP A 75 5.44 11.31 -6.47
CA ASP A 75 5.10 9.95 -6.90
C ASP A 75 4.68 9.10 -5.68
N ARG A 76 5.34 9.31 -4.53
CA ARG A 76 5.03 8.69 -3.24
C ARG A 76 3.64 9.09 -2.74
N GLU A 77 3.34 10.38 -2.73
CA GLU A 77 2.04 10.89 -2.29
C GLU A 77 0.91 10.39 -3.20
N TRP A 78 1.17 10.35 -4.52
CA TRP A 78 0.22 9.81 -5.48
C TRP A 78 -0.05 8.32 -5.27
N LEU A 79 0.99 7.50 -5.05
CA LEU A 79 0.83 6.08 -4.77
C LEU A 79 0.06 5.86 -3.46
N PHE A 80 0.38 6.64 -2.44
CA PHE A 80 -0.29 6.59 -1.14
C PHE A 80 -1.79 6.90 -1.26
N GLY A 81 -2.15 7.96 -1.98
CA GLY A 81 -3.54 8.29 -2.30
C GLY A 81 -4.24 7.18 -3.09
N THR A 82 -3.53 6.57 -4.03
CA THR A 82 -4.04 5.44 -4.82
C THR A 82 -4.35 4.22 -3.94
N ILE A 83 -3.48 3.91 -2.98
CA ILE A 83 -3.69 2.82 -2.01
C ILE A 83 -4.89 3.15 -1.10
N LYS A 84 -4.98 4.38 -0.57
CA LYS A 84 -6.14 4.83 0.23
C LYS A 84 -7.46 4.62 -0.52
N GLN A 85 -7.49 4.99 -1.79
CA GLN A 85 -8.67 4.83 -2.63
C GLN A 85 -9.00 3.36 -2.87
N ALA A 86 -7.99 2.52 -3.15
CA ALA A 86 -8.18 1.08 -3.30
C ALA A 86 -8.70 0.39 -2.02
N VAL A 87 -8.30 0.85 -0.82
CA VAL A 87 -8.89 0.41 0.45
C VAL A 87 -10.39 0.64 0.48
N LYS A 88 -10.81 1.87 0.15
CA LYS A 88 -12.22 2.24 0.11
C LYS A 88 -13.01 1.44 -0.93
N ASP A 89 -12.45 1.24 -2.11
CA ASP A 89 -13.17 0.65 -3.24
C ASP A 89 -13.29 -0.88 -3.14
N HIS A 90 -12.24 -1.57 -2.72
CA HIS A 90 -12.19 -3.04 -2.74
C HIS A 90 -12.48 -3.70 -1.40
N PHE A 91 -12.13 -3.04 -0.29
CA PHE A 91 -12.33 -3.56 1.07
C PHE A 91 -13.53 -2.93 1.79
N LYS A 92 -14.05 -1.82 1.25
CA LYS A 92 -15.18 -1.05 1.81
C LYS A 92 -14.91 -0.57 3.23
N GLU A 93 -13.66 -0.25 3.52
CA GLU A 93 -13.21 0.23 4.82
C GLU A 93 -12.75 1.68 4.75
N ASN A 94 -12.80 2.38 5.88
CA ASN A 94 -12.20 3.71 6.01
C ASN A 94 -10.72 3.57 6.40
N PHE A 95 -9.84 4.07 5.53
CA PHE A 95 -8.40 3.99 5.72
C PHE A 95 -7.94 4.61 7.06
N GLU A 96 -8.48 5.78 7.40
CA GLU A 96 -8.13 6.49 8.64
C GLU A 96 -8.54 5.68 9.88
N MET A 97 -9.68 4.98 9.81
CA MET A 97 -10.13 4.11 10.90
C MET A 97 -9.25 2.85 11.04
N ILE A 98 -8.77 2.28 9.94
CA ILE A 98 -7.86 1.11 9.98
C ILE A 98 -6.50 1.51 10.57
N MET A 99 -6.05 2.72 10.23
CA MET A 99 -4.75 3.24 10.65
C MET A 99 -4.82 4.12 11.91
N ALA A 100 -5.98 4.14 12.59
CA ALA A 100 -6.20 4.98 13.77
C ALA A 100 -5.18 4.76 14.89
N ASN A 101 -4.69 3.53 15.05
CA ASN A 101 -3.67 3.19 16.04
C ASN A 101 -2.29 3.83 15.77
N ILE A 102 -2.11 4.44 14.59
CA ILE A 102 -0.85 5.03 14.10
C ILE A 102 -0.99 6.57 14.00
N LEU A 103 -2.21 7.12 14.17
CA LEU A 103 -2.42 8.56 14.22
C LEU A 103 -1.71 9.12 15.46
N LYS A 104 -0.66 9.93 15.24
CA LYS A 104 -0.04 10.74 16.30
C LYS A 104 -1.11 11.68 16.89
N GLU A 105 -1.18 11.77 18.22
CA GLU A 105 -2.21 12.54 18.92
C GLU A 105 -2.33 13.97 18.35
N GLY A 106 -3.55 14.35 17.96
CA GLY A 106 -3.87 15.69 17.43
C GLY A 106 -3.94 15.81 15.89
N ARG A 107 -3.65 14.75 15.12
CA ARG A 107 -3.85 14.76 13.65
C ARG A 107 -5.17 14.12 13.22
N LYS A 108 -5.80 14.67 12.16
CA LYS A 108 -7.06 14.18 11.59
C LYS A 108 -6.89 13.13 10.48
N SER A 109 -5.67 12.96 9.95
CA SER A 109 -5.38 12.04 8.84
C SER A 109 -3.97 11.46 8.93
N VAL A 110 -3.83 10.21 8.49
CA VAL A 110 -2.56 9.47 8.40
C VAL A 110 -1.81 9.92 7.16
N SER A 111 -0.55 10.32 7.35
CA SER A 111 0.39 10.63 6.27
C SER A 111 1.18 9.41 5.83
N GLU A 112 1.85 9.49 4.68
CA GLU A 112 2.77 8.45 4.21
C GLU A 112 3.94 8.24 5.18
N GLN A 113 4.43 9.32 5.82
CA GLN A 113 5.51 9.25 6.80
C GLN A 113 5.10 8.49 8.06
N ASP A 114 3.86 8.68 8.52
CA ASP A 114 3.35 7.96 9.70
C ASP A 114 3.25 6.44 9.43
N LEU A 115 3.02 6.04 8.17
CA LEU A 115 3.07 4.64 7.77
C LEU A 115 4.49 4.14 7.57
N HIS A 116 5.39 4.95 7.02
CA HIS A 116 6.80 4.59 6.91
C HIS A 116 7.43 4.32 8.28
N ASP A 117 7.14 5.16 9.29
CA ASP A 117 7.59 4.99 10.68
C ASP A 117 7.03 3.73 11.36
N LEU A 118 6.01 3.08 10.79
CA LEU A 118 5.48 1.79 11.26
C LEU A 118 6.19 0.59 10.59
N MET A 119 6.83 0.81 9.44
CA MET A 119 7.50 -0.24 8.66
C MET A 119 8.95 -0.50 9.11
N PHE A 120 9.53 0.39 9.92
CA PHE A 120 10.92 0.38 10.41
C PHE A 120 11.00 0.76 11.89
#